data_AF-A0A966R295-F1
#
_entry.id   AF-A0A966R295-F1
#
_cell.length_a   1.000
_cell.length_b   1.000
_cell.length_c   1.000
_cell.angle_alpha   90.00
_cell.angle_beta   90.00
_cell.angle_gamma   90.00
#
_symmetry.space_group_name_H-M   'P 1'
#
loop_
_entity.id
_entity.type
_entity.pdbx_description
1 polymer ?
#
loop_
_entity_poly.entity_id
_entity_poly.type
_entity_poly.pdbx_seq_one_letter_code
_entity_poly.pdbx_strand_id
1 'polypeptide(L)'
;MAKVDWDAVMNGGNSNKHPYAGANVKFFNAYLENAEKSLKEGRPIFDEIPSISIRWPGQDETVTRIEPHHIAMFQEKYQQFKAGNEPVTEGTPIA
;
A
#
# COMPACT_ATOMS: atom_id res chain seq x y z
N MET A 1 28.53 18.55 23.86
CA MET A 1 27.78 19.71 23.32
C MET A 1 27.31 19.35 21.92
N ALA A 2 26.00 19.31 21.69
CA ALA A 2 25.47 19.08 20.34
C ALA A 2 25.76 20.32 19.48
N LYS A 3 26.52 20.13 18.41
CA LYS A 3 26.89 21.20 17.48
C LYS A 3 25.69 21.44 16.57
N VAL A 4 24.99 22.56 16.78
CA VAL A 4 23.89 22.97 15.90
C VAL A 4 24.53 23.43 14.58
N ASP A 5 24.18 22.75 13.50
CA ASP A 5 24.60 23.10 12.16
C ASP A 5 23.72 24.24 11.64
N TRP A 6 24.23 25.47 11.78
CA TRP A 6 23.55 26.70 11.37
C TRP A 6 23.42 26.85 9.85
N ASP A 7 24.22 26.11 9.07
CA ASP A 7 24.19 26.17 7.61
C ASP A 7 22.91 25.50 7.06
N ALA A 8 22.51 24.38 7.66
CA ALA A 8 21.26 23.68 7.35
C ALA A 8 20.00 24.49 7.70
N VAL A 9 20.09 25.37 8.70
CA VAL A 9 18.98 26.24 9.15
C VAL A 9 18.88 27.50 8.26
N MET A 10 20.01 28.09 7.88
CA MET A 10 20.05 29.34 7.10
C MET A 10 19.77 29.14 5.61
N ASN A 11 20.23 28.05 5.00
CA ASN A 11 20.09 27.81 3.56
C ASN A 11 18.75 27.19 3.14
N GLY A 12 17.74 27.24 4.02
CA GLY A 12 16.38 26.78 3.70
C GLY A 12 16.40 25.39 3.09
N GLY A 13 17.05 24.45 3.79
CA GLY A 13 17.22 23.08 3.34
C GLY A 13 15.89 22.52 2.87
N ASN A 14 15.69 22.56 1.55
CA ASN A 14 14.54 22.04 0.84
C ASN A 14 14.63 20.52 0.95
N SER A 15 14.32 20.04 2.14
CA SER A 15 14.34 18.64 2.44
C SER A 15 13.19 18.06 1.63
N ASN A 16 13.55 17.39 0.52
CA ASN A 16 12.73 16.47 -0.25
C ASN A 16 12.20 15.34 0.66
N LYS A 17 11.50 15.70 1.73
CA LYS A 17 10.83 14.78 2.62
C LYS A 17 9.62 14.32 1.85
N HIS A 18 9.59 13.02 1.58
CA HIS A 18 8.42 12.38 1.02
C HIS A 18 7.19 12.85 1.79
N PRO A 19 6.07 13.24 1.13
CA PRO A 19 4.90 13.78 1.81
C PRO A 19 4.32 12.83 2.86
N TYR A 20 4.67 11.55 2.78
CA TYR A 20 4.30 10.49 3.73
C TYR A 20 5.46 10.04 4.64
N ALA A 21 6.49 10.88 4.84
CA ALA A 21 7.65 10.56 5.67
C ALA A 21 7.22 10.37 7.13
N GLY A 22 7.23 9.12 7.60
CA GLY A 22 6.77 8.73 8.94
C GLY A 22 5.42 8.00 8.96
N ALA A 23 4.72 7.91 7.83
CA ALA A 23 3.52 7.10 7.70
C ALA A 23 3.87 5.62 7.50
N ASN A 24 3.10 4.74 8.15
CA ASN A 24 3.09 3.33 7.83
C ASN A 24 2.18 3.12 6.62
N VAL A 25 2.76 2.63 5.53
CA VAL A 25 2.06 2.41 4.26
C VAL A 25 2.12 0.93 3.90
N LYS A 26 0.94 0.34 3.68
CA LYS A 26 0.76 -1.08 3.39
C LYS A 26 -0.19 -1.25 2.19
N PHE A 27 0.19 -2.13 1.28
CA PHE A 27 -0.68 -2.58 0.19
C PHE A 27 -1.29 -3.94 0.56
N PHE A 28 -2.57 -4.13 0.26
CA PHE A 28 -3.28 -5.37 0.56
C PHE A 28 -4.49 -5.56 -0.36
N ASN A 29 -5.01 -6.79 -0.45
CA ASN A 29 -6.28 -7.07 -1.12
C ASN A 29 -7.42 -6.95 -0.11
N ALA A 30 -8.34 -6.03 -0.36
CA ALA A 30 -9.60 -5.98 0.36
C ALA A 30 -10.61 -6.91 -0.34
N TYR A 31 -11.34 -7.70 0.44
CA TYR A 31 -12.40 -8.58 -0.06
C TYR A 31 -13.73 -7.91 0.19
N LEU A 32 -14.37 -7.44 -0.88
CA LEU A 32 -15.71 -6.87 -0.80
C LEU A 32 -16.71 -7.87 -1.33
N GLU A 33 -17.75 -8.18 -0.55
CA GLU A 33 -18.84 -9.02 -1.04
C GLU A 33 -19.60 -8.27 -2.14
N ASN A 34 -19.74 -8.93 -3.29
CA ASN A 34 -20.53 -8.41 -4.39
C ASN A 34 -21.92 -9.01 -4.35
N ALA A 35 -22.85 -8.31 -3.70
CA ALA A 35 -24.23 -8.79 -3.50
C ALA A 35 -24.93 -9.19 -4.81
N GLU A 36 -24.65 -8.49 -5.92
CA GLU A 36 -25.26 -8.80 -7.22
C GLU A 36 -24.75 -10.14 -7.78
N LYS A 37 -23.44 -10.37 -7.72
CA LYS A 37 -22.84 -11.65 -8.14
C LYS A 37 -23.23 -12.78 -7.20
N SER A 38 -23.25 -12.50 -5.89
CA SER A 38 -23.65 -13.48 -4.88
C SER A 38 -25.09 -13.95 -5.10
N LEU A 39 -26.00 -13.04 -5.42
CA LEU A 39 -27.40 -13.37 -5.68
C LEU A 39 -27.57 -14.21 -6.96
N LYS A 40 -26.78 -13.92 -8.00
CA LYS A 40 -26.83 -14.66 -9.27
C LYS A 40 -26.25 -16.07 -9.17
N GLU A 41 -25.15 -16.23 -8.44
CA GLU A 41 -24.45 -17.50 -8.28
C GLU A 41 -25.00 -18.37 -7.13
N GLY A 42 -25.86 -17.79 -6.28
CA GLY A 42 -26.44 -18.48 -5.12
C GLY A 42 -25.43 -18.81 -4.01
N ARG A 43 -24.26 -18.16 -4.02
CA ARG A 43 -23.18 -18.32 -3.05
C ARG A 43 -22.48 -16.98 -2.82
N PRO A 44 -21.88 -16.71 -1.65
CA PRO A 44 -21.14 -15.47 -1.43
C PRO A 44 -19.94 -15.39 -2.37
N ILE A 45 -19.92 -14.36 -3.21
CA ILE A 45 -18.82 -14.02 -4.11
C ILE A 45 -18.15 -12.76 -3.58
N PHE A 46 -16.85 -12.86 -3.35
CA PHE A 46 -16.02 -11.74 -2.93
C PHE A 46 -15.16 -11.29 -4.10
N ASP A 47 -15.20 -10.00 -4.40
CA ASP A 47 -14.31 -9.38 -5.37
C ASP A 47 -13.04 -8.89 -4.64
N GLU A 48 -11.89 -9.21 -5.20
CA GLU A 48 -10.59 -8.74 -4.72
C GLU A 48 -10.31 -7.33 -5.22
N ILE A 49 -10.22 -6.38 -4.31
CA ILE A 49 -9.94 -4.98 -4.62
C ILE A 49 -8.57 -4.60 -4.03
N PRO A 50 -7.54 -4.39 -4.87
CA PRO A 50 -6.23 -3.99 -4.39
C PRO A 50 -6.32 -2.57 -3.80
N SER A 51 -5.93 -2.46 -2.53
CA SER A 51 -6.12 -1.28 -1.69
C SER A 51 -4.81 -0.89 -0.97
N ILE A 52 -4.73 0.37 -0.54
CA ILE A 52 -3.61 0.93 0.22
C ILE A 52 -4.12 1.44 1.58
N SER A 53 -3.41 1.08 2.64
CA SER A 53 -3.58 1.63 3.98
C SER A 53 -2.42 2.58 4.25
N ILE A 54 -2.75 3.81 4.66
CA ILE A 54 -1.80 4.83 5.12
C ILE A 54 -2.20 5.20 6.55
N ARG A 55 -1.29 4.95 7.50
CA ARG A 55 -1.48 5.25 8.93
C ARG A 55 -0.34 6.09 9.46
N TRP A 56 -0.67 7.26 10.00
CA TRP A 56 0.28 8.09 10.74
C TRP A 56 0.31 7.70 12.22
N PRO A 57 1.46 7.83 12.91
CA PRO A 57 1.53 7.53 14.34
C PRO A 57 0.57 8.42 15.12
N GLY A 58 -0.38 7.81 15.83
CA GLY A 58 -1.39 8.52 16.61
C GLY A 58 -2.57 9.09 15.81
N GLN A 59 -2.77 8.66 14.55
CA GLN A 59 -3.93 9.00 13.74
C GLN A 59 -4.66 7.73 13.28
N ASP A 60 -5.92 7.90 12.87
CA ASP A 60 -6.71 6.85 12.24
C ASP A 60 -6.12 6.41 10.89
N GLU A 61 -6.40 5.17 10.56
CA GLU A 61 -5.96 4.58 9.30
C GLU A 61 -6.85 5.07 8.14
N THR A 62 -6.21 5.53 7.07
CA THR A 62 -6.90 5.84 5.82
C THR A 62 -6.73 4.68 4.86
N VAL A 63 -7.83 3.97 4.58
CA VAL A 63 -7.88 2.89 3.59
C VAL A 63 -8.55 3.40 2.32
N THR A 64 -7.82 3.34 1.21
CA THR A 64 -8.33 3.74 -0.11
C THR A 64 -7.97 2.71 -1.17
N ARG A 65 -8.67 2.74 -2.30
CA ARG A 65 -8.30 1.94 -3.47
C ARG A 65 -6.93 2.39 -3.99
N ILE A 66 -6.12 1.46 -4.50
CA ILE A 66 -4.87 1.83 -5.16
C ILE A 66 -5.17 2.69 -6.38
N GLU A 67 -4.50 3.83 -6.46
CA GLU A 67 -4.56 4.76 -7.59
C GLU A 67 -3.17 4.87 -8.24
N PRO A 68 -3.07 5.33 -9.51
CA PRO A 68 -1.79 5.44 -10.20
C PRO A 68 -0.76 6.31 -9.46
N HIS A 69 -1.22 7.34 -8.76
CA HIS A 69 -0.35 8.22 -7.98
C HIS A 69 0.26 7.49 -6.76
N HIS A 70 -0.49 6.57 -6.13
CA HIS A 70 0.02 5.76 -5.02
C HIS A 70 1.12 4.80 -5.49
N ILE A 71 1.01 4.28 -6.71
CA ILE A 71 2.03 3.40 -7.31
C ILE A 71 3.30 4.19 -7.59
N ALA A 72 3.19 5.40 -8.14
CA ALA A 72 4.34 6.26 -8.40
C ALA A 72 5.09 6.64 -7.12
N MET A 73 4.37 6.90 -6.02
CA MET A 73 4.97 7.29 -4.73
C MET A 73 5.57 6.10 -3.96
N PHE A 74 4.94 4.92 -4.03
CA PHE A 74 5.36 3.75 -3.26
C PHE A 74 5.70 2.57 -4.17
N GLN A 75 6.45 2.82 -5.24
CA GLN A 75 6.75 1.84 -6.29
C GLN A 75 7.39 0.56 -5.71
N GLU A 76 8.38 0.68 -4.84
CA GLU A 76 9.06 -0.47 -4.23
C GLU A 76 8.10 -1.35 -3.42
N LYS A 77 7.23 -0.72 -2.61
CA LYS A 77 6.24 -1.43 -1.80
C LYS A 77 5.15 -2.07 -2.66
N TYR A 78 4.74 -1.41 -3.74
CA TYR A 78 3.79 -1.96 -4.69
C TYR A 78 4.36 -3.16 -5.44
N GLN A 79 5.64 -3.11 -5.83
CA GLN A 79 6.34 -4.23 -6.46
C GLN A 79 6.42 -5.44 -5.51
N GLN A 80 6.76 -5.22 -4.24
CA GLN A 80 6.77 -6.29 -3.23
C GLN A 80 5.38 -6.91 -3.03
N PHE A 81 4.34 -6.07 -2.98
CA PHE A 81 2.95 -6.53 -2.91
C PHE A 81 2.55 -7.36 -4.12
N LYS A 82 2.94 -6.93 -5.33
CA LYS A 82 2.65 -7.67 -6.56
C LYS A 82 3.38 -9.01 -6.60
N ALA A 83 4.66 -9.03 -6.27
CA ALA A 83 5.47 -10.25 -6.24
C ALA A 83 4.96 -11.27 -5.21
N GLY A 84 4.48 -10.79 -4.05
CA GLY A 84 3.87 -11.65 -3.02
C GLY A 84 2.48 -12.17 -3.38
N ASN A 85 1.81 -11.57 -4.37
CA ASN A 85 0.49 -11.96 -4.87
C ASN A 85 0.55 -12.79 -6.17
N GLU A 86 1.75 -13.11 -6.69
CA GLU A 86 1.85 -14.00 -7.84
C GLU A 86 1.37 -15.40 -7.45
N PRO A 87 0.37 -15.98 -8.14
CA PRO A 87 -0.10 -17.32 -7.84
C PRO A 87 1.05 -18.30 -8.04
N VAL A 88 1.39 -19.05 -6.99
CA VAL A 88 2.40 -20.11 -7.05
C VAL A 88 1.91 -21.14 -8.06
N THR A 89 2.41 -21.04 -9.29
CA THR A 89 1.88 -21.76 -10.45
C THR A 89 2.46 -23.17 -10.57
N GLU A 90 3.49 -23.50 -9.79
CA GLU A 90 4.19 -24.78 -9.89
C GLU A 90 3.85 -25.69 -8.71
N GLY A 91 2.87 -26.57 -8.93
CA GLY A 91 2.77 -27.83 -8.20
C GLY A 91 3.75 -28.85 -8.79
N THR A 92 4.41 -29.63 -7.94
CA THR A 92 5.22 -30.77 -8.38
C THR A 92 4.34 -31.73 -9.17
N PRO A 93 4.65 -32.05 -10.45
CA PRO A 93 3.87 -32.99 -11.23
C PRO A 93 3.90 -34.36 -10.54
N ILE A 94 2.72 -34.92 -10.31
CA ILE A 94 2.57 -36.29 -9.82
C ILE A 94 2.83 -37.19 -11.03
N ALA A 95 4.02 -37.80 -11.07
CA ALA A 95 4.39 -38.82 -12.05
C ALA A 95 3.97 -40.21 -11.56
#